data_AF-A0A6P0HVA7-F1
#
_entry.id   AF-A0A6P0HVA7-F1
#
_cell.length_a   1.000
_cell.length_b   1.000
_cell.length_c   1.000
_cell.angle_alpha   90.00
_cell.angle_beta   90.00
_cell.angle_gamma   90.00
#
_symmetry.space_group_name_H-M   'P 1'
#
loop_
_entity.id
_entity.type
_entity.pdbx_description
1 polymer ?
#
loop_
_entity_poly.entity_id
_entity_poly.type
_entity_poly.pdbx_seq_one_letter_code
_entity_poly.pdbx_strand_id
1 'polypeptide(L)'
;MNNETNKQVETFEDNFFDWLLGPNSKEVSNVGKNQNKIENGNKEVRVEQLEWEELDPLDSEEIDYPYDHESQPLTSGEVPTVYNRFETVLQKRLKAKIEAKPPRFPWENNLVNYDAEYPDVELNNWFSPINLWASQMKNIKWGKLSIPLTENVFAQLLQSCQEVPSDLLPGSRLVRAVNSLFPNQSQSLNDLAGLVLVGGTRDGELMSNGITSYNTATPKQQMLLSLLAAQEIISSLSLTCHLNQSVTKRQWQTALGWVSIEAEYYIPQNHSSTCLKVKGQLPEAASFQLQGRGVEATAQRLDAGTLCVELFDPQPEQTYQLIIKFLNWEQSLKFVVRLQEFRA
;
A
#
# COMPACT_ATOMS: atom_id res chain seq x y z
N MET A 1 -8.77 47.43 22.90
CA MET A 1 -7.71 46.49 23.34
C MET A 1 -8.31 45.10 23.27
N ASN A 2 -7.95 44.28 22.28
CA ASN A 2 -8.08 42.80 22.25
C ASN A 2 -7.52 42.23 20.92
N ASN A 3 -6.30 42.64 20.54
CA ASN A 3 -5.68 42.22 19.27
C ASN A 3 -4.39 41.41 19.49
N GLU A 4 -4.02 41.13 20.75
CA GLU A 4 -2.75 40.49 21.10
C GLU A 4 -2.84 38.95 21.12
N THR A 5 -4.05 38.38 21.20
CA THR A 5 -4.25 36.92 21.21
C THR A 5 -4.16 36.27 19.83
N ASN A 6 -4.43 36.99 18.73
CA ASN A 6 -4.31 36.40 17.37
C ASN A 6 -2.88 36.36 16.84
N LYS A 7 -2.01 37.27 17.26
CA LYS A 7 -0.60 37.24 16.86
C LYS A 7 0.18 36.05 17.45
N GLN A 8 -0.25 35.54 18.61
CA GLN A 8 0.40 34.40 19.25
C GLN A 8 0.04 33.06 18.61
N VAL A 9 -1.11 32.98 17.94
CA VAL A 9 -1.53 31.79 17.18
C VAL A 9 -0.77 31.71 15.85
N GLU A 10 -0.70 32.82 15.10
CA GLU A 10 0.05 32.90 13.83
C GLU A 10 1.55 32.67 14.05
N THR A 11 2.14 33.23 15.12
CA THR A 11 3.56 33.01 15.42
C THR A 11 3.88 31.62 15.96
N PHE A 12 2.91 30.91 16.55
CA PHE A 12 3.10 29.50 16.91
C PHE A 12 3.08 28.62 15.66
N GLU A 13 2.16 28.90 14.73
CA GLU A 13 2.04 28.21 13.45
C GLU A 13 3.33 28.35 12.63
N ASP A 14 3.82 29.57 12.41
CA ASP A 14 5.04 29.82 11.61
C ASP A 14 6.31 29.16 12.20
N ASN A 15 6.52 29.28 13.51
CA ASN A 15 7.67 28.66 14.19
C ASN A 15 7.57 27.12 14.25
N PHE A 16 6.35 26.58 14.21
CA PHE A 16 6.11 25.14 14.21
C PHE A 16 6.35 24.51 12.84
N PHE A 17 6.03 25.22 11.75
CA PHE A 17 6.34 24.77 10.39
C PHE A 17 7.84 24.73 10.12
N ASP A 18 8.59 25.72 10.61
CA ASP A 18 10.06 25.69 10.60
C ASP A 18 10.63 24.53 11.42
N TRP A 19 9.98 24.17 12.54
CA TRP A 19 10.34 23.00 13.35
C TRP A 19 9.96 21.64 12.71
N LEU A 20 8.93 21.62 11.86
CA LEU A 20 8.46 20.44 11.11
C LEU A 20 9.33 20.15 9.88
N LEU A 21 9.79 21.19 9.21
CA LEU A 21 10.56 21.12 7.96
C LEU A 21 12.08 21.23 8.19
N GLY A 22 12.50 21.62 9.39
CA GLY A 22 13.91 21.77 9.73
C GLY A 22 14.66 20.43 9.77
N PRO A 23 15.88 20.34 9.20
CA PRO A 23 16.77 19.21 9.43
C PRO A 23 17.12 19.17 10.92
N ASN A 24 16.77 18.06 11.58
CA ASN A 24 16.88 17.93 13.02
C ASN A 24 18.36 17.93 13.45
N SER A 25 18.89 19.10 13.83
CA SER A 25 20.11 19.23 14.65
C SER A 25 20.28 20.66 15.14
N LYS A 26 20.02 20.92 16.43
CA LYS A 26 21.05 21.36 17.40
C LYS A 26 20.42 21.78 18.72
N GLU A 27 21.11 21.37 19.77
CA GLU A 27 20.97 21.79 21.15
C GLU A 27 20.73 23.29 21.26
N VAL A 28 19.78 23.66 22.12
CA VAL A 28 19.60 25.02 22.59
C VAL A 28 20.90 25.47 23.26
N SER A 29 21.65 26.33 22.58
CA SER A 29 22.80 27.06 23.13
C SER A 29 22.80 28.48 22.58
N ASN A 30 22.44 29.41 23.46
CA ASN A 30 22.87 30.80 23.51
C ASN A 30 22.57 31.75 22.34
N VAL A 31 21.56 32.59 22.59
CA VAL A 31 21.61 34.07 22.54
C VAL A 31 23.00 34.66 22.24
N GLY A 32 23.11 35.44 21.16
CA GLY A 32 24.12 36.50 21.07
C GLY A 32 24.60 36.91 19.67
N LYS A 33 24.16 38.11 19.25
CA LYS A 33 24.88 39.11 18.42
C LYS A 33 25.07 38.86 16.90
N ASN A 34 24.31 39.64 16.13
CA ASN A 34 24.74 40.73 15.22
C ASN A 34 25.86 40.52 14.17
N GLN A 35 25.49 40.97 12.95
CA GLN A 35 26.25 41.70 11.92
C GLN A 35 26.87 40.97 10.70
N ASN A 36 26.28 41.31 9.55
CA ASN A 36 26.87 41.85 8.30
C ASN A 36 27.84 41.04 7.42
N LYS A 37 27.39 40.88 6.16
CA LYS A 37 28.03 41.24 4.87
C LYS A 37 29.36 40.54 4.49
N ILE A 38 29.40 39.91 3.31
CA ILE A 38 30.24 40.27 2.14
C ILE A 38 30.10 39.23 1.01
N GLU A 39 30.19 39.76 -0.21
CA GLU A 39 30.08 39.20 -1.56
C GLU A 39 31.22 38.24 -1.98
N ASN A 40 30.98 37.66 -3.17
CA ASN A 40 31.91 37.28 -4.23
C ASN A 40 32.46 35.85 -4.29
N GLY A 41 32.26 35.25 -5.47
CA GLY A 41 33.41 34.86 -6.29
C GLY A 41 33.41 33.43 -6.83
N ASN A 42 32.83 33.29 -8.03
CA ASN A 42 33.14 32.37 -9.12
C ASN A 42 34.28 31.34 -8.92
N LYS A 43 34.01 30.11 -9.35
CA LYS A 43 34.94 29.33 -10.19
C LYS A 43 34.16 28.25 -10.96
N GLU A 44 33.93 28.53 -12.24
CA GLU A 44 33.56 27.56 -13.25
C GLU A 44 34.69 26.53 -13.41
N VAL A 45 34.34 25.25 -13.34
CA VAL A 45 35.22 24.12 -13.65
C VAL A 45 34.96 23.76 -15.12
N ARG A 46 35.91 24.12 -15.99
CA ARG A 46 35.94 23.74 -17.41
C ARG A 46 36.41 22.29 -17.50
N VAL A 47 35.50 21.38 -17.85
CA VAL A 47 35.80 19.98 -18.15
C VAL A 47 36.14 19.89 -19.64
N GLU A 48 37.40 19.62 -19.95
CA GLU A 48 37.82 19.25 -21.31
C GLU A 48 37.38 17.80 -21.56
N GLN A 49 36.38 17.62 -22.43
CA GLN A 49 36.00 16.31 -22.96
C GLN A 49 37.00 15.93 -24.05
N LEU A 50 37.75 14.85 -23.80
CA LEU A 50 38.56 14.16 -24.79
C LEU A 50 37.64 13.47 -25.80
N GLU A 51 37.69 13.92 -27.05
CA GLU A 51 37.09 13.25 -28.21
C GLU A 51 37.74 11.87 -28.39
N TRP A 52 36.92 10.83 -28.46
CA TRP A 52 37.36 9.51 -28.89
C TRP A 52 37.36 9.49 -30.41
N GLU A 53 38.54 9.35 -31.02
CA GLU A 53 38.69 9.13 -32.46
C GLU A 53 38.04 7.79 -32.84
N GLU A 54 37.00 7.88 -33.66
CA GLU A 54 36.28 6.76 -34.27
C GLU A 54 37.18 6.16 -35.37
N LEU A 55 37.63 4.91 -35.17
CA LEU A 55 38.44 4.20 -36.16
C LEU A 55 37.59 3.86 -37.40
N ASP A 56 37.98 4.41 -38.54
CA ASP A 56 37.36 4.19 -39.85
C ASP A 56 37.60 2.74 -40.35
N PRO A 57 36.58 1.96 -40.75
CA PRO A 57 36.73 0.54 -41.08
C PRO A 57 37.39 0.26 -42.45
N LEU A 58 37.96 1.26 -43.10
CA LEU A 58 38.39 1.19 -44.50
C LEU A 58 39.91 1.23 -44.73
N ASP A 59 40.72 1.13 -43.67
CA ASP A 59 42.17 0.96 -43.81
C ASP A 59 42.56 -0.50 -43.54
N SER A 60 42.15 -1.39 -44.44
CA SER A 60 42.68 -2.75 -44.51
C SER A 60 43.83 -2.76 -45.50
N GLU A 61 45.05 -2.84 -44.97
CA GLU A 61 46.28 -2.98 -45.75
C GLU A 61 46.18 -4.09 -46.80
N GLU A 62 46.54 -3.72 -48.02
CA GLU A 62 46.55 -4.50 -49.25
C GLU A 62 47.60 -5.64 -49.14
N ILE A 63 47.13 -6.88 -48.96
CA ILE A 63 48.00 -8.06 -49.02
C ILE A 63 48.01 -8.57 -50.46
N ASP A 64 49.10 -8.24 -51.15
CA ASP A 64 49.43 -8.66 -52.51
C ASP A 64 49.83 -10.15 -52.54
N TYR A 65 49.10 -10.99 -53.27
CA TYR A 65 49.51 -12.35 -53.63
C TYR A 65 49.32 -12.58 -55.13
N PRO A 66 50.40 -12.80 -55.91
CA PRO A 66 50.28 -13.23 -57.28
C PRO A 66 50.16 -14.77 -57.31
N TYR A 67 49.26 -15.31 -58.13
CA TYR A 67 49.53 -16.33 -59.14
C TYR A 67 48.21 -16.86 -59.72
N ASP A 68 48.09 -16.69 -61.04
CA ASP A 68 47.11 -17.35 -61.90
C ASP A 68 47.16 -18.88 -61.73
N HIS A 69 46.04 -19.48 -61.36
CA HIS A 69 45.73 -20.84 -61.77
C HIS A 69 44.31 -20.92 -62.34
N GLU A 70 44.30 -21.44 -63.56
CA GLU A 70 43.19 -21.65 -64.46
C GLU A 70 41.96 -22.22 -63.75
N SER A 71 40.86 -21.48 -63.88
CA SER A 71 39.53 -21.89 -63.46
C SER A 71 39.00 -23.01 -64.36
N GLN A 72 39.22 -24.26 -63.92
CA GLN A 72 38.45 -25.39 -64.43
C GLN A 72 36.98 -25.23 -63.96
N PRO A 73 35.98 -25.29 -64.85
CA PRO A 73 34.60 -25.12 -64.44
C PRO A 73 34.17 -26.34 -63.62
N LEU A 74 33.91 -26.14 -62.33
CA LEU A 74 33.31 -27.15 -61.46
C LEU A 74 32.00 -27.62 -62.10
N THR A 75 31.95 -28.90 -62.46
CA THR A 75 30.74 -29.59 -62.89
C THR A 75 29.69 -29.50 -61.79
N SER A 76 28.66 -28.70 -62.05
CA SER A 76 27.49 -28.43 -61.20
C SER A 76 26.57 -29.67 -61.14
N GLY A 77 27.07 -30.76 -60.55
CA GLY A 77 26.32 -32.00 -60.29
C GLY A 77 26.44 -32.51 -58.86
N GLU A 78 27.42 -32.03 -58.09
CA GLU A 78 27.75 -32.59 -56.76
C GLU A 78 27.46 -31.64 -55.59
N VAL A 79 27.08 -30.38 -55.87
CA VAL A 79 26.80 -29.37 -54.83
C VAL A 79 25.73 -29.83 -53.82
N PRO A 80 24.61 -30.47 -54.22
CA PRO A 80 23.62 -30.95 -53.25
C PRO A 80 24.13 -32.14 -52.43
N THR A 81 24.93 -33.02 -53.02
CA THR A 81 25.47 -34.20 -52.35
C THR A 81 26.52 -33.82 -51.31
N VAL A 82 27.36 -32.83 -51.62
CA VAL A 82 28.33 -32.28 -50.67
C VAL A 82 27.62 -31.57 -49.52
N TYR A 83 26.57 -30.78 -49.80
CA TYR A 83 25.76 -30.14 -48.77
C TYR A 83 25.10 -31.16 -47.85
N ASN A 84 24.43 -32.17 -48.42
CA ASN A 84 23.79 -33.25 -47.65
C ASN A 84 24.81 -34.03 -46.81
N ARG A 85 26.02 -34.27 -47.34
CA ARG A 85 27.08 -34.97 -46.59
C ARG A 85 27.64 -34.10 -45.46
N PHE A 86 27.78 -32.80 -45.69
CA PHE A 86 28.23 -31.86 -44.67
C PHE A 86 27.18 -31.71 -43.56
N GLU A 87 25.91 -31.54 -43.91
CA GLU A 87 24.79 -31.46 -42.96
C GLU A 87 24.66 -32.75 -42.14
N THR A 88 24.77 -33.92 -42.77
CA THR A 88 24.71 -35.20 -42.03
C THR A 88 25.90 -35.39 -41.10
N VAL A 89 27.10 -34.93 -41.47
CA VAL A 89 28.27 -34.94 -40.57
C VAL A 89 28.08 -33.96 -39.40
N LEU A 90 27.56 -32.76 -39.67
CA LEU A 90 27.22 -31.77 -38.65
C LEU A 90 26.17 -32.30 -37.67
N GLN A 91 25.07 -32.84 -38.17
CA GLN A 91 24.00 -33.42 -37.36
C GLN A 91 24.52 -34.58 -36.50
N LYS A 92 25.36 -35.47 -37.04
CA LYS A 92 25.96 -36.56 -36.25
C LYS A 92 26.86 -36.04 -35.14
N ARG A 93 27.69 -35.03 -35.42
CA ARG A 93 28.56 -34.42 -34.39
C ARG A 93 27.77 -33.65 -33.34
N LEU A 94 26.72 -32.93 -33.74
CA LEU A 94 25.88 -32.15 -32.85
C LEU A 94 25.03 -33.09 -31.96
N LYS A 95 24.47 -34.16 -32.54
CA LYS A 95 23.77 -35.21 -31.78
C LYS A 95 24.69 -35.89 -30.76
N ALA A 96 25.91 -36.28 -31.16
CA ALA A 96 26.90 -36.85 -30.24
C ALA A 96 27.28 -35.85 -29.12
N LYS A 97 27.36 -34.55 -29.42
CA LYS A 97 27.61 -33.52 -28.41
C LYS A 97 26.43 -33.30 -27.45
N ILE A 98 25.18 -33.34 -27.94
CA ILE A 98 23.98 -33.25 -27.11
C ILE A 98 23.84 -34.50 -26.24
N GLU A 99 24.10 -35.70 -26.78
CA GLU A 99 24.10 -36.94 -26.00
C GLU A 99 25.19 -36.92 -24.91
N ALA A 100 26.38 -36.40 -25.23
CA ALA A 100 27.46 -36.24 -24.26
C ALA A 100 27.22 -35.11 -23.24
N LYS A 101 26.52 -34.05 -23.64
CA LYS A 101 26.19 -32.90 -22.78
C LYS A 101 24.80 -32.36 -23.17
N PRO A 102 23.72 -32.91 -22.58
CA PRO A 102 22.38 -32.44 -22.89
C PRO A 102 22.27 -30.97 -22.50
N PRO A 103 21.59 -30.14 -23.31
CA PRO A 103 21.36 -28.75 -22.96
C PRO A 103 20.55 -28.72 -21.67
N ARG A 104 21.17 -28.22 -20.60
CA ARG A 104 20.49 -28.03 -19.33
C ARG A 104 19.59 -26.82 -19.47
N PHE A 105 18.35 -26.99 -19.05
CA PHE A 105 17.48 -25.84 -18.93
C PHE A 105 18.01 -24.91 -17.82
N PRO A 106 17.75 -23.60 -17.89
CA PRO A 106 18.26 -22.63 -16.92
C PRO A 106 17.95 -22.97 -15.46
N TRP A 107 16.86 -23.71 -15.20
CA TRP A 107 16.46 -24.16 -13.87
C TRP A 107 17.21 -25.41 -13.36
N GLU A 108 17.84 -26.20 -14.23
CA GLU A 108 18.64 -27.38 -13.83
C GLU A 108 20.05 -27.01 -13.32
N ASN A 109 20.49 -25.75 -13.52
CA ASN A 109 21.74 -25.26 -12.95
C ASN A 109 21.63 -25.07 -11.42
N ASN A 110 20.41 -25.06 -10.89
CA ASN A 110 20.10 -24.90 -9.47
C ASN A 110 19.69 -26.25 -8.84
N LEU A 111 20.26 -27.36 -9.29
CA LEU A 111 20.22 -28.62 -8.55
C LEU A 111 21.06 -28.48 -7.26
N VAL A 112 20.51 -27.74 -6.30
CA VAL A 112 20.69 -28.07 -4.89
C VAL A 112 20.32 -29.54 -4.78
N ASN A 113 21.27 -30.37 -4.35
CA ASN A 113 21.10 -31.80 -4.14
C ASN A 113 19.69 -32.12 -3.65
N TYR A 114 18.92 -32.86 -4.45
CA TYR A 114 17.69 -33.53 -4.01
C TYR A 114 17.99 -34.71 -3.05
N ASP A 115 19.16 -34.69 -2.40
CA ASP A 115 19.59 -35.54 -1.28
C ASP A 115 19.70 -34.73 0.03
N ALA A 116 19.03 -33.57 0.10
CA ALA A 116 18.56 -33.12 1.39
C ALA A 116 17.27 -33.90 1.68
N GLU A 117 17.37 -34.87 2.58
CA GLU A 117 16.26 -35.32 3.42
C GLU A 117 15.29 -34.16 3.55
N TYR A 118 14.08 -34.27 2.97
CA TYR A 118 13.03 -33.29 3.21
C TYR A 118 12.92 -33.16 4.73
N PRO A 119 13.41 -32.07 5.36
CA PRO A 119 12.86 -31.77 6.64
C PRO A 119 11.42 -31.38 6.28
N ASP A 120 10.46 -31.73 7.12
CA ASP A 120 9.10 -31.21 7.03
C ASP A 120 9.13 -29.69 7.32
N VAL A 121 9.89 -28.92 6.54
CA VAL A 121 9.89 -27.46 6.53
C VAL A 121 8.65 -27.10 5.75
N GLU A 122 7.58 -27.01 6.53
CA GLU A 122 6.41 -26.18 6.29
C GLU A 122 6.53 -25.35 5.01
N LEU A 123 5.76 -25.75 4.00
CA LEU A 123 5.62 -25.13 2.69
C LEU A 123 4.94 -23.74 2.79
N ASN A 124 5.26 -22.96 3.82
CA ASN A 124 4.45 -21.83 4.29
C ASN A 124 5.04 -20.45 3.95
N ASN A 125 6.18 -20.33 3.27
CA ASN A 125 6.86 -19.02 3.22
C ASN A 125 7.27 -18.47 1.84
N TRP A 126 6.83 -19.03 0.72
CA TRP A 126 7.04 -18.38 -0.60
C TRP A 126 5.86 -17.55 -1.09
N PHE A 127 4.66 -17.75 -0.53
CA PHE A 127 3.52 -16.88 -0.82
C PHE A 127 3.46 -15.80 0.26
N SER A 128 3.72 -14.54 -0.10
CA SER A 128 3.33 -13.43 0.78
C SER A 128 1.85 -13.61 1.12
N PRO A 129 1.46 -13.57 2.41
CA PRO A 129 0.07 -13.77 2.79
C PRO A 129 -0.78 -12.73 2.06
N ILE A 130 -1.73 -13.19 1.25
CA ILE A 130 -2.61 -12.30 0.51
C ILE A 130 -3.39 -11.48 1.53
N ASN A 131 -3.14 -10.18 1.59
CA ASN A 131 -3.88 -9.28 2.44
C ASN A 131 -5.25 -9.02 1.82
N LEU A 132 -6.21 -9.86 2.15
CA LEU A 132 -7.56 -9.88 1.56
C LEU A 132 -8.21 -8.49 1.50
N TRP A 133 -8.00 -7.69 2.54
CA TRP A 133 -8.62 -6.38 2.72
C TRP A 133 -7.77 -5.21 2.22
N ALA A 134 -6.50 -5.43 1.90
CA ALA A 134 -5.57 -4.35 1.53
C ALA A 134 -5.85 -3.73 0.16
N SER A 135 -6.59 -4.43 -0.70
CA SER A 135 -7.07 -3.90 -1.98
C SER A 135 -7.86 -2.58 -1.82
N GLN A 136 -8.50 -2.38 -0.67
CA GLN A 136 -9.24 -1.15 -0.37
C GLN A 136 -8.36 0.10 -0.34
N MET A 137 -7.06 -0.02 -0.08
CA MET A 137 -6.12 1.11 0.00
C MET A 137 -6.20 2.04 -1.23
N LYS A 138 -6.48 1.48 -2.41
CA LYS A 138 -6.59 2.22 -3.68
C LYS A 138 -7.88 3.03 -3.83
N ASN A 139 -8.95 2.65 -3.11
CA ASN A 139 -10.27 3.31 -3.22
C ASN A 139 -10.63 4.18 -2.03
N ILE A 140 -9.82 4.15 -0.97
CA ILE A 140 -10.02 5.10 0.13
C ILE A 140 -9.83 6.49 -0.46
N LYS A 141 -10.86 7.32 -0.31
CA LYS A 141 -10.78 8.73 -0.63
C LYS A 141 -9.91 9.36 0.44
N TRP A 142 -8.60 9.41 0.21
CA TRP A 142 -7.61 10.03 1.08
C TRP A 142 -7.76 11.58 1.17
N GLY A 143 -8.98 12.10 1.02
CA GLY A 143 -9.27 13.53 0.92
C GLY A 143 -8.60 14.16 -0.31
N LYS A 144 -7.98 15.33 -0.12
CA LYS A 144 -7.18 16.03 -1.14
C LYS A 144 -5.74 15.49 -1.27
N LEU A 145 -5.39 14.45 -0.51
CA LEU A 145 -4.00 14.02 -0.35
C LEU A 145 -3.81 12.59 -0.86
N SER A 146 -2.94 12.39 -1.85
CA SER A 146 -2.51 11.03 -2.20
C SER A 146 -1.51 10.56 -1.15
N ILE A 147 -1.91 9.69 -0.22
CA ILE A 147 -1.01 9.15 0.80
C ILE A 147 -0.22 7.98 0.18
N PRO A 148 1.11 8.06 0.04
CA PRO A 148 1.90 7.03 -0.62
C PRO A 148 2.24 5.88 0.34
N LEU A 149 1.22 5.19 0.88
CA LEU A 149 1.38 4.07 1.81
C LEU A 149 1.84 2.80 1.11
N THR A 150 2.60 1.98 1.84
CA THR A 150 2.88 0.59 1.45
C THR A 150 1.75 -0.33 1.92
N GLU A 151 1.54 -1.43 1.21
CA GLU A 151 0.46 -2.38 1.51
C GLU A 151 0.57 -2.98 2.92
N ASN A 152 1.80 -3.26 3.36
CA ASN A 152 2.07 -3.82 4.70
C ASN A 152 1.69 -2.84 5.82
N VAL A 153 2.06 -1.55 5.66
CA VAL A 153 1.71 -0.51 6.63
C VAL A 153 0.19 -0.32 6.66
N PHE A 154 -0.47 -0.37 5.50
CA PHE A 154 -1.92 -0.32 5.43
C PHE A 154 -2.58 -1.51 6.14
N ALA A 155 -2.12 -2.74 5.90
CA ALA A 155 -2.68 -3.93 6.53
C ALA A 155 -2.53 -3.88 8.07
N GLN A 156 -1.36 -3.46 8.56
CA GLN A 156 -1.11 -3.30 9.99
C GLN A 156 -1.97 -2.18 10.61
N LEU A 157 -2.14 -1.05 9.92
CA LEU A 157 -3.03 0.03 10.34
C LEU A 157 -4.48 -0.43 10.37
N LEU A 158 -4.92 -1.16 9.34
CA LEU A 158 -6.28 -1.67 9.24
C LEU A 158 -6.59 -2.62 10.39
N GLN A 159 -5.68 -3.55 10.71
CA GLN A 159 -5.82 -4.42 11.86
C GLN A 159 -5.88 -3.61 13.17
N SER A 160 -4.95 -2.67 13.35
CA SER A 160 -4.91 -1.85 14.58
C SER A 160 -6.18 -1.02 14.74
N CYS A 161 -6.69 -0.41 13.66
CA CYS A 161 -7.91 0.40 13.65
C CYS A 161 -9.17 -0.41 14.02
N GLN A 162 -9.23 -1.68 13.62
CA GLN A 162 -10.36 -2.57 13.91
C GLN A 162 -10.42 -3.01 15.38
N GLU A 163 -9.28 -3.04 16.06
CA GLU A 163 -9.18 -3.42 17.47
C GLU A 163 -9.30 -2.22 18.43
N VAL A 164 -9.30 -0.98 17.93
CA VAL A 164 -9.42 0.18 18.81
C VAL A 164 -10.86 0.32 19.34
N PRO A 165 -11.06 0.41 20.66
CA PRO A 165 -12.39 0.56 21.21
C PRO A 165 -13.05 1.87 20.78
N SER A 166 -14.35 1.80 20.48
CA SER A 166 -15.16 2.92 20.02
C SER A 166 -15.32 4.03 21.04
N ASP A 167 -15.17 3.70 22.33
CA ASP A 167 -15.50 4.56 23.47
C ASP A 167 -14.39 5.58 23.79
N LEU A 168 -13.27 5.49 23.08
CA LEU A 168 -12.14 6.40 23.24
C LEU A 168 -12.40 7.74 22.56
N LEU A 169 -11.83 8.80 23.14
CA LEU A 169 -11.80 10.12 22.50
C LEU A 169 -11.14 10.02 21.11
N PRO A 170 -11.60 10.78 20.11
CA PRO A 170 -11.09 10.68 18.74
C PRO A 170 -9.56 10.75 18.63
N GLY A 171 -8.91 11.61 19.40
CA GLY A 171 -7.44 11.75 19.40
C GLY A 171 -6.75 10.51 19.96
N SER A 172 -7.18 10.07 21.15
CA SER A 172 -6.66 8.85 21.78
C SER A 172 -6.90 7.60 20.93
N ARG A 173 -8.01 7.55 20.17
CA ARG A 173 -8.32 6.48 19.24
C ARG A 173 -7.32 6.42 18.08
N LEU A 174 -6.98 7.58 17.51
CA LEU A 174 -5.97 7.68 16.46
C LEU A 174 -4.58 7.30 16.96
N VAL A 175 -4.16 7.83 18.11
CA VAL A 175 -2.87 7.50 18.71
C VAL A 175 -2.77 6.00 18.96
N ARG A 176 -3.82 5.38 19.53
CA ARG A 176 -3.84 3.94 19.80
C ARG A 176 -3.81 3.10 18.52
N ALA A 177 -4.47 3.54 17.46
CA ALA A 177 -4.44 2.86 16.16
C ALA A 177 -3.04 2.86 15.52
N VAL A 178 -2.27 3.95 15.69
CA VAL A 178 -0.95 4.14 15.06
C VAL A 178 0.21 3.69 15.96
N ASN A 179 -0.01 3.53 17.26
CA ASN A 179 1.02 3.18 18.23
C ASN A 179 1.75 1.86 17.94
N SER A 180 1.13 0.92 17.22
CA SER A 180 1.76 -0.35 16.83
C SER A 180 2.89 -0.16 15.80
N LEU A 181 2.86 0.92 15.01
CA LEU A 181 3.91 1.25 14.04
C LEU A 181 5.05 2.06 14.65
N PHE A 182 4.76 2.88 15.66
CA PHE A 182 5.73 3.78 16.29
C PHE A 182 5.76 3.58 17.81
N PRO A 183 6.27 2.43 18.29
CA PRO A 183 6.42 2.21 19.71
C PRO A 183 7.32 3.31 20.32
N ASN A 184 6.98 3.77 21.52
CA ASN A 184 7.69 4.82 22.28
C ASN A 184 7.53 6.27 21.78
N GLN A 185 6.71 6.54 20.77
CA GLN A 185 6.47 7.90 20.25
C GLN A 185 5.07 8.44 20.57
N SER A 186 4.45 7.93 21.65
CA SER A 186 3.05 8.23 22.01
C SER A 186 2.79 9.70 22.28
N GLN A 187 3.74 10.42 22.90
CA GLN A 187 3.60 11.85 23.17
C GLN A 187 3.57 12.66 21.87
N SER A 188 4.55 12.44 20.99
CA SER A 188 4.60 13.10 19.68
C SER A 188 3.41 12.73 18.78
N LEU A 189 2.93 11.48 18.86
CA LEU A 189 1.70 11.07 18.17
C LEU A 189 0.47 11.80 18.70
N ASN A 190 0.37 12.02 20.01
CA ASN A 190 -0.76 12.73 20.60
C ASN A 190 -0.81 14.20 20.17
N ASP A 191 0.34 14.87 20.14
CA ASP A 191 0.46 16.25 19.67
C ASP A 191 0.02 16.36 18.19
N LEU A 192 0.52 15.45 17.33
CA LEU A 192 0.12 15.40 15.93
C LEU A 192 -1.35 15.00 15.73
N ALA A 193 -1.89 14.09 16.55
CA ALA A 193 -3.29 13.69 16.47
C ALA A 193 -4.25 14.85 16.81
N GLY A 194 -3.86 15.71 17.75
CA GLY A 194 -4.57 16.95 18.04
C GLY A 194 -4.68 17.84 16.79
N LEU A 195 -3.56 18.04 16.09
CA LEU A 195 -3.51 18.84 14.87
C LEU A 195 -4.33 18.25 13.72
N VAL A 196 -4.26 16.93 13.52
CA VAL A 196 -5.05 16.22 12.50
C VAL A 196 -6.56 16.38 12.73
N LEU A 197 -7.00 16.39 13.99
CA LEU A 197 -8.41 16.60 14.34
C LEU A 197 -8.87 18.05 14.20
N VAL A 198 -8.00 19.01 14.52
CA VAL A 198 -8.29 20.45 14.37
C VAL A 198 -8.30 20.87 12.89
N GLY A 199 -7.70 20.07 12.00
CA GLY A 199 -7.79 20.24 10.55
C GLY A 199 -6.68 21.10 9.94
N GLY A 200 -5.70 21.53 10.74
CA GLY A 200 -4.55 22.34 10.28
C GLY A 200 -3.61 21.60 9.32
N THR A 201 -3.82 20.30 9.10
CA THR A 201 -3.00 19.47 8.20
C THR A 201 -3.71 19.12 6.89
N ARG A 202 -4.92 19.67 6.66
CA ARG A 202 -5.74 19.44 5.46
C ARG A 202 -5.39 20.36 4.29
N ASP A 203 -4.75 21.49 4.55
CA ASP A 203 -4.13 22.28 3.49
C ASP A 203 -2.80 21.62 3.12
N GLY A 204 -2.63 21.35 1.83
CA GLY A 204 -1.54 20.54 1.26
C GLY A 204 -0.12 21.10 1.46
N GLU A 205 0.07 22.08 2.34
CA GLU A 205 1.34 22.73 2.65
C GLU A 205 2.31 21.80 3.38
N LEU A 206 1.82 20.87 4.22
CA LEU A 206 2.67 19.88 4.89
C LEU A 206 3.21 18.78 3.96
N MET A 207 2.60 18.65 2.78
CA MET A 207 2.83 17.56 1.83
C MET A 207 3.32 18.04 0.47
N SER A 208 3.45 19.36 0.28
CA SER A 208 3.93 20.00 -0.94
C SER A 208 5.42 19.72 -1.21
N ASN A 209 6.16 19.21 -0.22
CA ASN A 209 7.57 18.87 -0.35
C ASN A 209 7.76 17.39 -0.71
N GLY A 210 7.48 17.02 -1.97
CA GLY A 210 8.18 15.94 -2.68
C GLY A 210 8.12 14.52 -2.09
N ILE A 211 7.17 14.17 -1.22
CA ILE A 211 7.07 12.81 -0.67
C ILE A 211 6.51 11.88 -1.74
N THR A 212 7.41 11.16 -2.42
CA THR A 212 7.05 10.15 -3.43
C THR A 212 6.73 8.79 -2.81
N SER A 213 7.29 8.49 -1.63
CA SER A 213 7.07 7.21 -0.94
C SER A 213 7.08 7.36 0.59
N TYR A 214 6.28 6.55 1.28
CA TYR A 214 6.28 6.48 2.75
C TYR A 214 7.67 6.16 3.33
N ASN A 215 8.43 5.28 2.68
CA ASN A 215 9.72 4.81 3.19
C ASN A 215 10.82 5.88 3.14
N THR A 216 10.70 6.86 2.24
CA THR A 216 11.66 7.97 2.11
C THR A 216 11.30 9.18 2.96
N ALA A 217 10.11 9.18 3.58
CA ALA A 217 9.65 10.28 4.42
C ALA A 217 10.40 10.30 5.77
N THR A 218 10.52 11.48 6.38
CA THR A 218 11.10 11.60 7.73
C THR A 218 10.23 10.88 8.76
N PRO A 219 10.76 10.46 9.93
CA PRO A 219 9.96 9.77 10.95
C PRO A 219 8.71 10.55 11.36
N LYS A 220 8.81 11.88 11.51
CA LYS A 220 7.66 12.75 11.80
C LYS A 220 6.63 12.74 10.67
N GLN A 221 7.05 12.78 9.41
CA GLN A 221 6.16 12.70 8.25
C GLN A 221 5.47 11.33 8.16
N GLN A 222 6.19 10.24 8.43
CA GLN A 222 5.60 8.90 8.47
C GLN A 222 4.51 8.78 9.55
N MET A 223 4.74 9.36 10.73
CA MET A 223 3.72 9.42 11.79
C MET A 223 2.49 10.19 11.32
N LEU A 224 2.68 11.39 10.74
CA LEU A 224 1.59 12.22 10.25
C LEU A 224 0.77 11.49 9.17
N LEU A 225 1.44 10.87 8.20
CA LEU A 225 0.80 10.07 7.16
C LEU A 225 0.03 8.90 7.72
N SER A 226 0.58 8.23 8.73
CA SER A 226 -0.08 7.09 9.39
C SER A 226 -1.31 7.54 10.19
N LEU A 227 -1.27 8.72 10.82
CA LEU A 227 -2.41 9.30 11.54
C LEU A 227 -3.53 9.73 10.60
N LEU A 228 -3.20 10.41 9.51
CA LEU A 228 -4.16 10.74 8.45
C LEU A 228 -4.76 9.47 7.85
N ALA A 229 -3.93 8.46 7.61
CA ALA A 229 -4.37 7.19 7.09
C ALA A 229 -5.34 6.48 8.05
N ALA A 230 -4.99 6.41 9.33
CA ALA A 230 -5.82 5.81 10.36
C ALA A 230 -7.17 6.54 10.51
N GLN A 231 -7.19 7.87 10.39
CA GLN A 231 -8.43 8.65 10.42
C GLN A 231 -9.38 8.25 9.31
N GLU A 232 -8.89 8.15 8.08
CA GLU A 232 -9.70 7.76 6.93
C GLU A 232 -10.12 6.28 6.99
N ILE A 233 -9.23 5.39 7.45
CA ILE A 233 -9.58 3.98 7.67
C ILE A 233 -10.70 3.86 8.71
N ILE A 234 -10.57 4.49 9.88
CA ILE A 234 -11.61 4.46 10.92
C ILE A 234 -12.93 5.06 10.41
N SER A 235 -12.87 6.13 9.63
CA SER A 235 -14.04 6.74 8.98
C SER A 235 -14.73 5.76 8.01
N SER A 236 -13.93 5.06 7.20
CA SER A 236 -14.43 4.07 6.24
C SER A 236 -15.04 2.83 6.91
N LEU A 237 -14.51 2.44 8.07
CA LEU A 237 -15.03 1.36 8.93
C LEU A 237 -16.20 1.79 9.81
N SER A 238 -16.60 3.07 9.77
CA SER A 238 -17.73 3.58 10.56
C SER A 238 -18.99 3.75 9.69
N LEU A 239 -20.10 3.23 10.22
CA LEU A 239 -21.47 3.36 9.70
C LEU A 239 -22.29 4.13 10.73
N THR A 240 -22.79 5.32 10.39
CA THR A 240 -23.70 6.08 11.28
C THR A 240 -25.11 5.95 10.72
N CYS A 241 -26.02 5.33 11.48
CA CYS A 241 -27.41 5.14 11.08
C CYS A 241 -28.30 6.02 11.96
N HIS A 242 -29.17 6.79 11.32
CA HIS A 242 -30.14 7.63 12.00
C HIS A 242 -31.53 7.00 11.93
N LEU A 243 -32.30 7.17 13.01
CA LEU A 243 -33.64 6.58 13.11
C LEU A 243 -34.57 7.07 12.00
N ASN A 244 -35.15 6.13 11.25
CA ASN A 244 -36.09 6.36 10.13
C ASN A 244 -35.54 7.26 9.02
N GLN A 245 -34.22 7.33 8.86
CA GLN A 245 -33.57 8.05 7.75
C GLN A 245 -33.14 7.11 6.62
N SER A 246 -32.51 7.68 5.59
CA SER A 246 -32.02 6.94 4.45
C SER A 246 -30.97 5.89 4.81
N VAL A 247 -30.96 4.82 4.02
CA VAL A 247 -30.02 3.71 4.15
C VAL A 247 -28.57 4.20 3.99
N THR A 248 -27.74 3.90 4.97
CA THR A 248 -26.31 4.22 4.95
C THR A 248 -25.55 3.15 4.18
N LYS A 249 -24.74 3.56 3.20
CA LYS A 249 -24.01 2.63 2.32
C LYS A 249 -22.50 2.73 2.47
N ARG A 250 -21.82 1.58 2.42
CA ARG A 250 -20.35 1.46 2.36
C ARG A 250 -19.94 0.43 1.32
N GLN A 251 -18.79 0.63 0.71
CA GLN A 251 -18.19 -0.31 -0.23
C GLN A 251 -16.74 -0.56 0.16
N TRP A 252 -16.33 -1.81 0.07
CA TRP A 252 -14.98 -2.26 0.39
C TRP A 252 -14.46 -3.19 -0.71
N GLN A 253 -13.33 -2.85 -1.33
CA GLN A 253 -12.66 -3.72 -2.28
C GLN A 253 -11.80 -4.74 -1.53
N THR A 254 -12.00 -6.01 -1.88
CA THR A 254 -11.20 -7.14 -1.40
C THR A 254 -10.47 -7.78 -2.57
N ALA A 255 -9.52 -8.67 -2.28
CA ALA A 255 -8.88 -9.49 -3.31
C ALA A 255 -9.87 -10.38 -4.09
N LEU A 256 -11.03 -10.70 -3.49
CA LEU A 256 -12.09 -11.53 -4.09
C LEU A 256 -13.13 -10.71 -4.87
N GLY A 257 -13.14 -9.38 -4.71
CA GLY A 257 -14.12 -8.49 -5.32
C GLY A 257 -14.71 -7.47 -4.35
N TRP A 258 -15.82 -6.85 -4.74
CA TRP A 258 -16.45 -5.78 -3.97
C TRP A 258 -17.43 -6.32 -2.93
N VAL A 259 -17.28 -5.84 -1.70
CA VAL A 259 -18.26 -5.98 -0.62
C VAL A 259 -19.05 -4.69 -0.56
N SER A 260 -20.37 -4.74 -0.73
CA SER A 260 -21.25 -3.59 -0.52
C SER A 260 -22.10 -3.82 0.72
N ILE A 261 -22.19 -2.83 1.61
CA ILE A 261 -22.92 -2.88 2.88
C ILE A 261 -23.94 -1.76 2.89
N GLU A 262 -25.15 -2.09 3.29
CA GLU A 262 -26.29 -1.20 3.45
C GLU A 262 -26.84 -1.39 4.86
N ALA A 263 -26.87 -0.32 5.65
CA ALA A 263 -27.36 -0.35 7.02
C ALA A 263 -28.54 0.62 7.18
N GLU A 264 -29.58 0.16 7.85
CA GLU A 264 -30.83 0.88 8.06
C GLU A 264 -31.28 0.75 9.52
N TYR A 265 -31.66 1.87 10.13
CA TYR A 265 -32.17 1.92 11.49
C TYR A 265 -33.59 2.50 11.48
N TYR A 266 -34.60 1.67 11.79
CA TYR A 266 -36.00 2.03 11.57
C TYR A 266 -36.93 1.43 12.62
N ILE A 267 -38.15 1.94 12.70
CA ILE A 267 -39.26 1.33 13.45
C ILE A 267 -40.21 0.68 12.43
N PRO A 268 -40.36 -0.65 12.43
CA PRO A 268 -41.28 -1.32 11.53
C PRO A 268 -42.73 -0.87 11.79
N GLN A 269 -43.55 -0.72 10.74
CA GLN A 269 -44.95 -0.29 10.88
C GLN A 269 -45.80 -1.21 11.78
N ASN A 270 -45.40 -2.47 11.92
CA ASN A 270 -46.13 -3.50 12.68
C ASN A 270 -45.57 -3.72 14.10
N HIS A 271 -44.50 -3.04 14.49
CA HIS A 271 -43.84 -3.22 15.78
C HIS A 271 -43.66 -1.88 16.50
N SER A 272 -43.74 -1.91 17.83
CA SER A 272 -43.52 -0.71 18.67
C SER A 272 -42.04 -0.48 18.99
N SER A 273 -41.15 -1.25 18.38
CA SER A 273 -39.74 -1.30 18.75
C SER A 273 -38.82 -1.09 17.56
N THR A 274 -37.61 -0.65 17.85
CA THR A 274 -36.62 -0.28 16.84
C THR A 274 -35.95 -1.51 16.25
N CYS A 275 -35.47 -1.42 15.02
CA CYS A 275 -34.78 -2.49 14.30
C CYS A 275 -33.56 -1.93 13.58
N LEU A 276 -32.42 -2.62 13.72
CA LEU A 276 -31.21 -2.36 12.95
C LEU A 276 -31.03 -3.49 11.95
N LYS A 277 -31.15 -3.16 10.66
CA LYS A 277 -30.97 -4.10 9.56
C LYS A 277 -29.71 -3.78 8.79
N VAL A 278 -28.87 -4.79 8.59
CA VAL A 278 -27.66 -4.69 7.77
C VAL A 278 -27.74 -5.72 6.65
N LYS A 279 -27.74 -5.23 5.42
CA LYS A 279 -27.71 -6.02 4.20
C LYS A 279 -26.36 -5.84 3.53
N GLY A 280 -25.84 -6.89 2.90
CA GLY A 280 -24.64 -6.74 2.10
C GLY A 280 -24.58 -7.69 0.93
N GLN A 281 -23.91 -7.24 -0.13
CA GLN A 281 -23.60 -8.01 -1.31
C GLN A 281 -22.15 -8.48 -1.21
N LEU A 282 -21.95 -9.80 -1.25
CA LEU A 282 -20.67 -10.46 -1.01
C LEU A 282 -20.22 -11.21 -2.27
N PRO A 283 -18.91 -11.17 -2.59
CA PRO A 283 -18.35 -11.87 -3.75
C PRO A 283 -18.21 -13.39 -3.56
N GLU A 284 -18.23 -13.88 -2.32
CA GLU A 284 -18.04 -15.30 -1.98
C GLU A 284 -18.82 -15.65 -0.69
N ALA A 285 -18.76 -16.92 -0.28
CA ALA A 285 -19.29 -17.45 0.97
C ALA A 285 -18.76 -16.68 2.19
N ALA A 286 -19.67 -16.12 2.98
CA ALA A 286 -19.33 -15.31 4.14
C ALA A 286 -20.41 -15.33 5.22
N SER A 287 -20.04 -14.89 6.41
CA SER A 287 -20.91 -14.67 7.55
C SER A 287 -20.91 -13.21 7.98
N PHE A 288 -22.08 -12.71 8.36
CA PHE A 288 -22.28 -11.46 9.07
C PHE A 288 -22.63 -11.78 10.52
N GLN A 289 -21.95 -11.11 11.43
CA GLN A 289 -22.24 -11.16 12.86
C GLN A 289 -22.39 -9.72 13.35
N LEU A 290 -23.54 -9.40 13.90
CA LEU A 290 -23.85 -8.10 14.46
C LEU A 290 -23.97 -8.25 15.97
N GLN A 291 -23.09 -7.60 16.72
CA GLN A 291 -23.00 -7.76 18.17
C GLN A 291 -22.95 -6.40 18.90
N GLY A 292 -23.58 -6.32 20.06
CA GLY A 292 -23.50 -5.15 20.95
C GLY A 292 -24.36 -5.30 22.20
N ARG A 293 -23.88 -4.78 23.35
CA ARG A 293 -24.59 -4.74 24.64
C ARG A 293 -25.21 -6.08 25.09
N GLY A 294 -24.59 -7.21 24.72
CA GLY A 294 -25.08 -8.55 25.07
C GLY A 294 -26.13 -9.14 24.14
N VAL A 295 -26.45 -8.46 23.04
CA VAL A 295 -27.27 -8.99 21.94
C VAL A 295 -26.36 -9.32 20.76
N GLU A 296 -26.64 -10.43 20.11
CA GLU A 296 -25.92 -10.92 18.95
C GLU A 296 -26.91 -11.47 17.92
N ALA A 297 -26.67 -11.16 16.64
CA ALA A 297 -27.38 -11.74 15.52
C ALA A 297 -26.37 -12.17 14.46
N THR A 298 -26.56 -13.36 13.89
CA THR A 298 -25.64 -13.93 12.91
C THR A 298 -26.41 -14.42 11.70
N ALA A 299 -25.86 -14.17 10.51
CA ALA A 299 -26.35 -14.71 9.26
C ALA A 299 -25.16 -15.24 8.47
N GLN A 300 -25.33 -16.34 7.73
CA GLN A 300 -24.26 -16.91 6.91
C GLN A 300 -24.78 -17.41 5.58
N ARG A 301 -23.89 -17.45 4.60
CA ARG A 301 -24.18 -17.94 3.25
C ARG A 301 -22.98 -18.72 2.71
N LEU A 302 -23.25 -19.80 1.99
CA LEU A 302 -22.23 -20.71 1.44
C LEU A 302 -21.84 -20.39 -0.01
N ASP A 303 -22.49 -19.40 -0.60
CA ASP A 303 -22.30 -18.94 -1.98
C ASP A 303 -22.26 -17.41 -2.05
N ALA A 304 -21.79 -16.87 -3.18
CA ALA A 304 -21.80 -15.44 -3.45
C ALA A 304 -23.24 -14.90 -3.50
N GLY A 305 -23.45 -13.66 -3.04
CA GLY A 305 -24.76 -13.04 -3.13
C GLY A 305 -25.08 -12.08 -1.99
N THR A 306 -26.38 -11.84 -1.81
CA THR A 306 -26.88 -10.98 -0.74
C THR A 306 -27.01 -11.75 0.57
N LEU A 307 -26.56 -11.14 1.66
CA LEU A 307 -26.74 -11.57 3.04
C LEU A 307 -27.41 -10.45 3.84
N CYS A 308 -28.26 -10.79 4.80
CA CYS A 308 -28.95 -9.82 5.65
C CYS A 308 -28.94 -10.32 7.10
N VAL A 309 -28.64 -9.42 8.02
CA VAL A 309 -28.72 -9.64 9.47
C VAL A 309 -29.55 -8.51 10.08
N GLU A 310 -30.39 -8.84 11.06
CA GLU A 310 -31.27 -7.88 11.71
C GLU A 310 -31.20 -8.05 13.22
N LEU A 311 -31.15 -6.92 13.92
CA LEU A 311 -31.14 -6.83 15.37
C LEU A 311 -32.40 -6.11 15.82
N PHE A 312 -33.14 -6.74 16.73
CA PHE A 312 -34.36 -6.18 17.30
C PHE A 312 -34.05 -5.44 18.60
N ASP A 313 -34.78 -4.37 18.84
CA ASP A 313 -34.74 -3.52 20.03
C ASP A 313 -33.34 -2.96 20.37
N PRO A 314 -32.54 -2.50 19.38
CA PRO A 314 -31.25 -1.90 19.69
C PRO A 314 -31.45 -0.59 20.45
N GLN A 315 -30.67 -0.42 21.51
CA GLN A 315 -30.64 0.80 22.30
C GLN A 315 -30.10 2.00 21.48
N PRO A 316 -30.74 3.18 21.58
CA PRO A 316 -30.29 4.39 20.90
C PRO A 316 -28.97 4.92 21.46
N GLU A 317 -28.26 5.73 20.67
CA GLU A 317 -26.94 6.31 20.98
C GLU A 317 -25.86 5.26 21.35
N GLN A 318 -26.11 3.98 21.04
CA GLN A 318 -25.15 2.90 21.24
C GLN A 318 -24.36 2.59 19.98
N THR A 319 -23.23 1.93 20.20
CA THR A 319 -22.36 1.41 19.15
C THR A 319 -22.46 -0.11 19.11
N TYR A 320 -22.68 -0.63 17.91
CA TYR A 320 -22.70 -2.05 17.57
C TYR A 320 -21.51 -2.37 16.66
N GLN A 321 -21.11 -3.63 16.64
CA GLN A 321 -20.03 -4.12 15.80
C GLN A 321 -20.57 -5.08 14.77
N LEU A 322 -20.32 -4.80 13.49
CA LEU A 322 -20.58 -5.70 12.39
C LEU A 322 -19.28 -6.40 12.00
N ILE A 323 -19.25 -7.71 12.09
CA ILE A 323 -18.10 -8.54 11.73
C ILE A 323 -18.45 -9.30 10.46
N ILE A 324 -17.60 -9.15 9.45
CA ILE A 324 -17.70 -9.84 8.16
C ILE A 324 -16.53 -10.81 8.07
N LYS A 325 -16.82 -12.09 7.85
CA LYS A 325 -15.80 -13.12 7.68
C LYS A 325 -16.12 -13.98 6.47
N PHE A 326 -15.16 -14.16 5.57
CA PHE A 326 -15.27 -15.12 4.48
C PHE A 326 -14.92 -16.52 4.99
N LEU A 327 -15.65 -17.55 4.52
CA LEU A 327 -15.57 -18.90 5.09
C LEU A 327 -14.16 -19.51 4.97
N ASN A 328 -13.47 -19.23 3.86
CA ASN A 328 -12.14 -19.75 3.55
C ASN A 328 -10.99 -18.87 4.06
N TRP A 329 -11.28 -17.84 4.87
CA TRP A 329 -10.30 -16.84 5.29
C TRP A 329 -10.36 -16.61 6.81
N GLU A 330 -9.19 -16.51 7.43
CA GLU A 330 -9.11 -16.24 8.87
C GLU A 330 -9.39 -14.77 9.21
N GLN A 331 -8.98 -13.85 8.34
CA GLN A 331 -9.10 -12.41 8.57
C GLN A 331 -10.55 -11.95 8.46
N SER A 332 -11.09 -11.37 9.53
CA SER A 332 -12.39 -10.69 9.55
C SER A 332 -12.27 -9.19 9.31
N LEU A 333 -13.29 -8.58 8.71
CA LEU A 333 -13.45 -7.14 8.62
C LEU A 333 -14.52 -6.65 9.62
N LYS A 334 -14.14 -5.75 10.52
CA LYS A 334 -14.97 -5.24 11.60
C LYS A 334 -15.37 -3.79 11.32
N PHE A 335 -16.67 -3.54 11.24
CA PHE A 335 -17.26 -2.21 11.15
C PHE A 335 -17.87 -1.80 12.48
N VAL A 336 -17.83 -0.49 12.73
CA VAL A 336 -18.48 0.15 13.87
C VAL A 336 -19.77 0.79 13.38
N VAL A 337 -20.91 0.32 13.89
CA VAL A 337 -22.25 0.82 13.57
C VAL A 337 -22.74 1.70 14.72
N ARG A 338 -22.85 3.01 14.52
CA ARG A 338 -23.37 3.96 15.51
C ARG A 338 -24.82 4.26 15.21
N LEU A 339 -25.68 4.10 16.22
CA LEU A 339 -27.08 4.49 16.13
C LEU A 339 -27.26 5.88 16.71
N GLN A 340 -27.96 6.74 15.98
CA GLN A 340 -28.31 8.08 16.42
C GLN A 340 -29.81 8.28 16.35
N GLU A 341 -30.37 8.87 17.40
CA GLU A 341 -31.73 9.40 17.33
C GLU A 341 -31.75 10.65 16.47
N PHE A 342 -32.87 10.85 15.79
CA PHE A 342 -33.09 12.09 15.07
C PHE A 342 -33.23 13.24 16.08
N ARG A 343 -32.22 14.11 16.16
CA ARG A 343 -32.37 15.41 16.82
C ARG A 343 -32.91 16.39 15.77
N ALA A 344 -34.18 16.76 15.94
CA ALA A 344 -34.85 17.77 15.14
C ALA A 344 -34.26 19.17 15.36
#